data_AF-A0A0K8Q725-F1
#
_entry.id   AF-A0A0K8Q725-F1
#
_cell.length_a   1.000
_cell.length_b   1.000
_cell.length_c   1.000
_cell.angle_alpha   90.00
_cell.angle_beta   90.00
_cell.angle_gamma   90.00
#
_symmetry.space_group_name_H-M   'P 1'
#
loop_
_entity.id
_entity.type
_entity.pdbx_description
1 polymer ?
#
loop_
_entity_poly.entity_id
_entity_poly.type
_entity_poly.pdbx_seq_one_letter_code
_entity_poly.pdbx_strand_id
1 'polypeptide(L)'
;MPTGRDGSPSSPANSWFFFPLLFLVGLGLQIDSVKFVFRRAKVTHRWVEIPILAVRLSVLPVLAFSFLPIGMAFAFIGVQLAVFGFYMGASFAPNHKGMPVLPADSRVDFFSRQVLTSRNISGGRFMDILLGGLNRQAEHHLFPDMARPQLDKAAVIVREYCKKHQVPYTETTLLESYGIIVRYLNDVGLAAGRHFECPMATVTRRY
;
A
#
# COMPACT_ATOMS: atom_id res chain seq x y z
N MET A 1 27.10 -29.21 -17.65
CA MET A 1 26.18 -28.36 -18.44
C MET A 1 24.88 -29.10 -18.63
N PRO A 2 23.75 -28.54 -18.18
CA PRO A 2 22.47 -28.76 -18.83
C PRO A 2 21.96 -27.43 -19.40
N THR A 3 21.87 -27.38 -20.72
CA THR A 3 21.22 -26.36 -21.51
C THR A 3 19.72 -26.60 -21.50
N GLY A 4 18.96 -25.62 -21.00
CA GLY A 4 17.50 -25.68 -20.98
C GLY A 4 16.91 -24.33 -20.60
N ARG A 5 17.24 -23.27 -21.35
CA ARG A 5 16.45 -22.04 -21.36
C ARG A 5 15.28 -22.28 -22.32
N ASP A 6 14.13 -22.71 -21.80
CA ASP A 6 12.86 -22.47 -22.46
C ASP A 6 12.51 -20.98 -22.30
N GLY A 7 13.10 -20.16 -23.16
CA GLY A 7 12.88 -18.72 -23.25
C GLY A 7 11.55 -18.35 -23.91
N SER A 8 10.43 -18.93 -23.49
CA SER A 8 9.14 -18.30 -23.79
C SER A 8 8.93 -17.15 -22.80
N PRO A 9 8.80 -15.89 -23.24
CA PRO A 9 8.47 -14.81 -22.33
C PRO A 9 7.04 -15.05 -21.87
N SER A 10 6.88 -15.61 -20.65
CA SER A 10 5.65 -15.45 -19.88
C SER A 10 5.33 -13.95 -19.92
N SER A 11 4.17 -13.60 -20.47
CA SER A 11 3.77 -12.20 -20.62
C SER A 11 4.01 -11.49 -19.29
N PRO A 12 4.74 -10.35 -19.27
CA PRO A 12 4.96 -9.64 -18.04
C PRO A 12 3.60 -9.34 -17.43
N ALA A 13 3.40 -9.73 -16.17
CA ALA A 13 2.26 -9.25 -15.42
C ALA A 13 2.27 -7.72 -15.55
N ASN A 14 1.24 -7.13 -16.15
CA ASN A 14 1.26 -5.72 -16.47
C ASN A 14 1.11 -4.90 -15.18
N SER A 15 2.24 -4.66 -14.49
CA SER A 15 2.28 -3.94 -13.22
C SER A 15 1.80 -2.51 -13.32
N TRP A 16 1.62 -1.97 -14.53
CA TRP A 16 0.97 -0.69 -14.74
C TRP A 16 -0.50 -0.69 -14.31
N PHE A 17 -1.17 -1.85 -14.24
CA PHE A 17 -2.52 -1.95 -13.64
C PHE A 17 -2.56 -1.51 -12.18
N PHE A 18 -1.42 -1.49 -11.48
CA PHE A 18 -1.31 -0.91 -10.15
C PHE A 18 -1.96 0.48 -10.07
N PHE A 19 -1.65 1.40 -11.01
CA PHE A 19 -2.10 2.78 -10.94
C PHE A 19 -3.61 2.96 -11.20
N PRO A 20 -4.22 2.37 -12.26
CA PRO A 20 -5.66 2.37 -12.42
C PRO A 20 -6.41 1.71 -11.26
N LEU A 21 -5.84 0.67 -10.64
CA LEU A 21 -6.46 0.01 -9.48
C LEU A 21 -6.47 0.91 -8.23
N LEU A 22 -5.59 1.90 -8.13
CA LEU A 22 -5.60 2.83 -6.99
C LEU A 22 -6.92 3.61 -6.90
N PHE A 23 -7.57 3.91 -8.03
CA PHE A 23 -8.88 4.58 -8.02
C PHE A 23 -9.96 3.75 -7.31
N LEU A 24 -9.78 2.44 -7.16
CA LEU A 24 -10.71 1.55 -6.44
C LEU A 24 -10.38 1.39 -4.95
N VAL A 25 -9.21 1.85 -4.49
CA VAL A 25 -8.79 1.73 -3.08
C VAL A 25 -9.78 2.42 -2.14
N GLY A 26 -10.29 3.59 -2.53
CA GLY A 26 -11.26 4.34 -1.74
C GLY A 26 -12.54 3.54 -1.48
N LEU A 27 -13.05 2.87 -2.51
CA LEU A 27 -14.21 1.98 -2.40
C LEU A 27 -13.89 0.75 -1.53
N GLY A 28 -12.73 0.12 -1.74
CA GLY A 28 -12.27 -1.01 -0.94
C GLY A 28 -12.22 -0.68 0.56
N LEU A 29 -11.65 0.47 0.92
CA LEU A 29 -11.57 0.93 2.31
C LEU A 29 -12.95 1.14 2.94
N GLN A 30 -13.94 1.64 2.19
CA GLN A 30 -15.31 1.78 2.69
C GLN A 30 -15.98 0.43 2.91
N ILE A 31 -15.84 -0.50 1.96
CA ILE A 31 -16.36 -1.86 2.08
C ILE A 31 -15.74 -2.58 3.29
N ASP A 32 -14.43 -2.47 3.45
CA ASP A 32 -13.72 -3.10 4.56
C ASP A 32 -14.08 -2.48 5.91
N SER A 33 -14.32 -1.17 5.96
CA SER A 33 -14.83 -0.49 7.16
C SER A 33 -16.19 -1.04 7.58
N VAL A 34 -17.12 -1.22 6.62
CA VAL A 34 -18.45 -1.81 6.87
C VAL A 34 -18.30 -3.27 7.33
N LYS A 35 -17.52 -4.09 6.61
CA LYS A 35 -17.27 -5.48 7.00
C LYS A 35 -16.67 -5.59 8.41
N PHE A 36 -15.77 -4.67 8.76
CA PHE A 36 -15.12 -4.65 10.07
C PHE A 36 -16.14 -4.42 11.20
N VAL A 37 -17.04 -3.44 11.10
CA VAL A 37 -18.00 -3.18 12.19
C VAL A 37 -19.06 -4.28 12.33
N PHE A 38 -19.42 -4.97 11.24
CA PHE A 38 -20.39 -6.07 11.23
C PHE A 38 -19.78 -7.47 11.43
N ARG A 39 -18.47 -7.58 11.65
CA ARG A 39 -17.83 -8.88 11.92
C ARG A 39 -18.33 -9.50 13.23
N ARG A 40 -18.32 -10.84 13.30
CA ARG A 40 -18.72 -11.57 14.51
C ARG A 40 -17.78 -11.34 15.71
N ALA A 41 -16.49 -11.13 15.47
CA ALA A 41 -15.52 -10.90 16.56
C ALA A 41 -15.80 -9.60 17.32
N LYS A 42 -15.30 -9.50 18.56
CA LYS A 42 -15.42 -8.29 19.39
C LYS A 42 -14.77 -7.09 18.70
N VAL A 43 -15.51 -5.98 18.62
CA VAL A 43 -15.03 -4.67 18.17
C VAL A 43 -15.20 -3.71 19.34
N THR A 44 -14.10 -3.10 19.78
CA THR A 44 -14.10 -2.08 20.83
C THR A 44 -14.96 -0.89 20.38
N HIS A 45 -15.87 -0.45 21.23
CA HIS A 45 -16.77 0.69 20.95
C HIS A 45 -17.64 0.57 19.68
N ARG A 46 -18.03 -0.64 19.27
CA ARG A 46 -18.90 -0.88 18.09
C ARG A 46 -20.10 0.07 18.01
N TRP A 47 -20.74 0.35 19.13
CA TRP A 47 -21.93 1.22 19.21
C TRP A 47 -21.62 2.70 18.90
N VAL A 48 -20.37 3.13 18.98
CA VAL A 48 -19.88 4.47 18.57
C VAL A 48 -19.38 4.42 17.12
N GLU A 49 -18.69 3.35 16.72
CA GLU A 49 -18.15 3.18 15.36
C GLU A 49 -19.26 3.14 14.30
N ILE A 50 -20.37 2.41 14.56
CA ILE A 50 -21.49 2.28 13.62
C ILE A 50 -22.12 3.65 13.27
N PRO A 51 -22.54 4.50 14.23
CA PRO A 51 -23.15 5.78 13.89
C PRO A 51 -22.16 6.73 13.21
N ILE A 52 -20.88 6.77 13.62
CA ILE A 52 -19.86 7.60 12.95
C ILE A 52 -19.70 7.16 11.49
N LEU A 53 -19.59 5.86 11.24
CA LEU A 53 -19.49 5.32 9.90
C LEU A 53 -20.76 5.58 9.08
N ALA A 54 -21.94 5.40 9.67
CA ALA A 54 -23.21 5.66 9.01
C ALA A 54 -23.32 7.14 8.60
N VAL A 55 -22.99 8.08 9.49
CA VAL A 55 -22.97 9.52 9.19
C VAL A 55 -21.97 9.81 8.07
N ARG A 56 -20.73 9.31 8.18
CA ARG A 56 -19.69 9.52 7.15
C ARG A 56 -20.12 9.02 5.76
N LEU A 57 -20.76 7.86 5.69
CA LEU A 57 -21.17 7.25 4.43
C LEU A 57 -22.48 7.81 3.87
N SER A 58 -23.32 8.45 4.69
CA SER A 58 -24.63 8.96 4.26
C SER A 58 -24.66 10.46 3.99
N VAL A 59 -23.96 11.29 4.78
CA VAL A 59 -24.09 12.75 4.69
C VAL A 59 -23.76 13.27 3.29
N LEU A 60 -22.60 12.91 2.74
CA LEU A 60 -22.19 13.43 1.43
C LEU A 60 -23.09 12.91 0.29
N PRO A 61 -23.42 11.60 0.20
CA PRO A 61 -24.39 11.13 -0.78
C PRO A 61 -25.77 11.80 -0.63
N VAL A 62 -26.33 11.89 0.58
CA VAL A 62 -27.63 12.52 0.80
C VAL A 62 -27.65 13.96 0.30
N LEU A 63 -26.60 14.74 0.61
CA LEU A 63 -26.46 16.09 0.09
C LEU A 63 -26.36 16.09 -1.44
N ALA A 64 -25.50 15.25 -2.03
CA ALA A 64 -25.34 15.17 -3.48
C ALA A 64 -26.66 14.86 -4.20
N PHE A 65 -27.42 13.87 -3.74
CA PHE A 65 -28.70 13.49 -4.34
C PHE A 65 -29.85 14.47 -4.02
N SER A 66 -29.70 15.33 -3.01
CA SER A 66 -30.68 16.38 -2.71
C SER A 66 -30.50 17.63 -3.57
N PHE A 67 -29.24 17.97 -3.93
CA PHE A 67 -28.91 19.23 -4.60
C PHE A 67 -28.51 19.09 -6.07
N LEU A 68 -28.18 17.87 -6.54
CA LEU A 68 -27.73 17.65 -7.92
C LEU A 68 -28.71 16.76 -8.70
N PRO A 69 -28.82 16.94 -10.03
CA PRO A 69 -29.47 15.96 -10.89
C PRO A 69 -28.87 14.57 -10.70
N ILE A 70 -29.69 13.51 -10.82
CA ILE A 70 -29.30 12.14 -10.47
C ILE A 70 -27.99 11.68 -11.13
N GLY A 71 -27.80 11.97 -12.42
CA GLY A 71 -26.56 11.63 -13.13
C GLY A 71 -25.33 12.38 -12.61
N MET A 72 -25.50 13.66 -12.26
CA MET A 72 -24.43 14.46 -11.67
C MET A 72 -24.09 14.00 -10.25
N ALA A 73 -25.08 13.59 -9.45
CA ALA A 73 -24.84 13.05 -8.12
C ALA A 73 -23.99 11.77 -8.17
N PHE A 74 -24.31 10.83 -9.07
CA PHE A 74 -23.48 9.64 -9.29
C PHE A 74 -22.06 9.98 -9.76
N ALA A 75 -21.93 10.88 -10.74
CA ALA A 75 -20.63 11.32 -11.23
C ALA A 75 -19.79 11.98 -10.12
N PHE A 76 -20.40 12.84 -9.32
CA PHE A 76 -19.76 13.53 -8.20
C PHE A 76 -19.20 12.55 -7.17
N ILE A 77 -20.03 11.60 -6.70
CA ILE A 77 -19.59 10.57 -5.74
C ILE A 77 -18.54 9.66 -6.37
N GLY A 78 -18.71 9.24 -7.62
CA GLY A 78 -17.76 8.39 -8.34
C GLY A 78 -16.39 9.04 -8.45
N VAL A 79 -16.31 10.30 -8.92
CA VAL A 79 -15.05 11.05 -9.03
C VAL A 79 -14.43 11.27 -7.66
N GLN A 80 -15.22 11.63 -6.65
CA GLN A 80 -14.73 11.85 -5.29
C GLN A 80 -14.11 10.57 -4.71
N LEU A 81 -14.76 9.42 -4.86
CA LEU A 81 -14.22 8.12 -4.44
C LEU A 81 -12.95 7.75 -5.20
N ALA A 82 -12.95 7.97 -6.52
CA ALA A 82 -11.83 7.63 -7.40
C ALA A 82 -10.59 8.47 -7.06
N VAL A 83 -10.74 9.79 -6.96
CA VAL A 83 -9.66 10.72 -6.61
C VAL A 83 -9.15 10.46 -5.20
N PHE A 84 -10.05 10.24 -4.23
CA PHE A 84 -9.65 9.86 -2.88
C PHE A 84 -8.85 8.56 -2.87
N GLY A 85 -9.34 7.52 -3.57
CA GLY A 85 -8.66 6.24 -3.69
C GLY A 85 -7.27 6.37 -4.30
N PHE A 86 -7.17 7.09 -5.41
CA PHE A 86 -5.90 7.34 -6.08
C PHE A 86 -4.93 8.08 -5.16
N TYR A 87 -5.34 9.20 -4.57
CA TYR A 87 -4.49 10.00 -3.69
C TYR A 87 -4.00 9.21 -2.46
N MET A 88 -4.90 8.49 -1.79
CA MET A 88 -4.53 7.64 -0.66
C MET A 88 -3.60 6.51 -1.09
N GLY A 89 -3.94 5.77 -2.15
CA GLY A 89 -3.11 4.67 -2.65
C GLY A 89 -1.71 5.14 -3.05
N ALA A 90 -1.64 6.25 -3.78
CA ALA A 90 -0.40 6.86 -4.25
C ALA A 90 0.45 7.45 -3.11
N SER A 91 -0.17 7.87 -2.00
CA SER A 91 0.58 8.40 -0.85
C SER A 91 1.10 7.30 0.09
N PHE A 92 0.35 6.21 0.26
CA PHE A 92 0.74 5.12 1.17
C PHE A 92 1.68 4.10 0.53
N ALA A 93 1.42 3.70 -0.72
CA ALA A 93 2.16 2.63 -1.36
C ALA A 93 3.69 2.86 -1.43
N PRO A 94 4.19 4.06 -1.77
CA PRO A 94 5.64 4.32 -1.89
C PRO A 94 6.44 4.02 -0.62
N ASN A 95 5.79 4.01 0.53
CA ASN A 95 6.45 3.91 1.82
C ASN A 95 6.68 2.46 2.29
N HIS A 96 6.07 1.46 1.66
CA HIS A 96 6.20 0.06 2.11
C HIS A 96 6.00 -1.00 1.02
N LYS A 97 5.49 -0.64 -0.18
CA LYS A 97 5.32 -1.61 -1.27
C LYS A 97 6.65 -1.91 -1.94
N GLY A 98 6.91 -3.20 -2.15
CA GLY A 98 8.20 -3.69 -2.66
C GLY A 98 9.32 -3.69 -1.62
N MET A 99 8.99 -3.60 -0.34
CA MET A 99 9.92 -3.86 0.77
C MET A 99 9.93 -5.36 1.11
N PRO A 100 10.98 -5.85 1.81
CA PRO A 100 11.06 -7.23 2.27
C PRO A 100 9.81 -7.66 3.05
N VAL A 101 9.25 -8.82 2.69
CA VAL A 101 8.20 -9.49 3.45
C VAL A 101 8.88 -10.48 4.39
N LEU A 102 8.75 -10.25 5.69
CA LEU A 102 9.33 -11.14 6.69
C LEU A 102 8.49 -12.43 6.80
N PRO A 103 9.13 -13.62 6.82
CA PRO A 103 8.43 -14.89 7.11
C PRO A 103 7.69 -14.85 8.44
N ALA A 104 6.63 -15.65 8.57
CA ALA A 104 5.81 -15.69 9.78
C ALA A 104 6.59 -16.14 11.03
N ASP A 105 7.62 -16.96 10.85
CA ASP A 105 8.52 -17.47 11.89
C ASP A 105 9.76 -16.58 12.14
N SER A 106 9.85 -15.44 11.45
CA SER A 106 10.96 -14.50 11.57
C SER A 106 11.03 -13.86 12.97
N ARG A 107 12.18 -14.00 13.63
CA ARG A 107 12.48 -13.43 14.96
C ARG A 107 13.14 -12.05 14.92
N VAL A 108 12.82 -11.23 13.92
CA VAL A 108 13.31 -9.85 13.82
C VAL A 108 12.67 -9.00 14.92
N ASP A 109 13.50 -8.24 15.65
CA ASP A 109 13.07 -7.35 16.72
C ASP A 109 12.17 -6.21 16.21
N PHE A 110 11.51 -5.50 17.13
CA PHE A 110 10.56 -4.45 16.78
C PHE A 110 11.20 -3.35 15.92
N PHE A 111 12.38 -2.86 16.31
CA PHE A 111 13.03 -1.76 15.60
C PHE A 111 13.41 -2.18 14.18
N SER A 112 14.12 -3.30 14.06
CA SER A 112 14.54 -3.82 12.76
C SER A 112 13.34 -4.13 11.87
N ARG A 113 12.23 -4.65 12.43
CA ARG A 113 11.00 -4.89 11.67
C ARG A 113 10.45 -3.60 11.07
N GLN A 114 10.32 -2.53 11.87
CA GLN A 114 9.79 -1.27 11.36
C GLN A 114 10.69 -0.63 10.32
N VAL A 115 12.02 -0.65 10.51
CA VAL A 115 12.96 -0.03 9.57
C VAL A 115 13.09 -0.85 8.28
N LEU A 116 13.30 -2.17 8.38
CA LEU A 116 13.59 -3.02 7.21
C LEU A 116 12.38 -3.22 6.28
N THR A 117 11.17 -3.13 6.83
CA THR A 117 9.94 -3.31 6.04
C THR A 117 9.34 -1.99 5.55
N SER A 118 10.02 -0.88 5.81
CA SER A 118 9.58 0.47 5.46
C SER A 118 10.59 1.19 4.58
N ARG A 119 10.11 2.21 3.90
CA ARG A 119 10.90 3.13 3.09
C ARG A 119 10.42 4.54 3.38
N ASN A 120 11.37 5.46 3.52
CA ASN A 120 11.07 6.88 3.60
C ASN A 120 11.19 7.54 2.23
N ILE A 121 10.43 8.61 2.04
CA ILE A 121 10.43 9.40 0.81
C ILE A 121 11.07 10.76 1.06
N SER A 122 12.15 11.06 0.35
CA SER A 122 12.84 12.35 0.39
C SER A 122 12.18 13.38 -0.53
N GLY A 123 12.46 14.67 -0.28
CA GLY A 123 11.94 15.80 -1.05
C GLY A 123 11.46 16.99 -0.20
N GLY A 124 11.74 16.96 1.11
CA GLY A 124 11.52 18.06 2.04
C GLY A 124 10.04 18.44 2.18
N ARG A 125 9.80 19.71 2.56
CA ARG A 125 8.47 20.22 2.92
C ARG A 125 7.41 20.02 1.85
N PHE A 126 7.79 20.07 0.57
CA PHE A 126 6.85 19.80 -0.51
C PHE A 126 6.33 18.36 -0.46
N MET A 127 7.22 17.38 -0.26
CA MET A 127 6.82 15.97 -0.13
C MET A 127 6.06 15.72 1.17
N ASP A 128 6.40 16.40 2.27
CA ASP A 128 5.67 16.29 3.53
C ASP A 128 4.21 16.71 3.35
N ILE A 129 3.95 17.78 2.60
CA ILE A 129 2.59 18.23 2.28
C ILE A 129 1.92 17.27 1.30
N LEU A 130 2.61 16.92 0.21
CA LEU A 130 2.06 16.08 -0.85
C LEU A 130 1.60 14.71 -0.31
N LEU A 131 2.41 14.09 0.54
CA LEU A 131 2.18 12.77 1.12
C LEU A 131 1.49 12.83 2.49
N GLY A 132 1.06 14.02 2.94
CA GLY A 132 0.36 14.20 4.21
C GLY A 132 1.16 13.79 5.45
N GLY A 133 2.49 13.85 5.38
CA GLY A 133 3.43 13.43 6.43
C GLY A 133 3.67 11.92 6.51
N LEU A 134 3.25 11.15 5.51
CA LEU A 134 3.43 9.70 5.46
C LEU A 134 4.79 9.27 4.91
N ASN A 135 5.62 10.24 4.49
CA ASN A 135 6.95 10.02 3.92
C ASN A 135 8.02 9.57 4.94
N ARG A 136 7.66 9.50 6.23
CA ARG A 136 8.50 9.06 7.37
C ARG A 136 7.94 7.79 7.99
N GLN A 137 7.81 6.74 7.18
CA GLN A 137 7.13 5.49 7.55
C GLN A 137 7.83 4.76 8.70
N ALA A 138 9.16 4.68 8.66
CA ALA A 138 9.92 4.00 9.70
C ALA A 138 9.69 4.68 11.07
N GLU A 139 9.80 6.01 11.12
CA GLU A 139 9.61 6.78 12.34
C GLU A 139 8.15 6.77 12.79
N HIS A 140 7.20 6.83 11.86
CA HIS A 140 5.78 6.74 12.19
C HIS A 140 5.43 5.42 12.88
N HIS A 141 6.04 4.31 12.45
CA HIS A 141 5.83 3.02 13.08
C HIS A 141 6.63 2.82 14.38
N LEU A 142 7.80 3.44 14.49
CA LEU A 142 8.60 3.44 15.72
C LEU A 142 7.96 4.29 16.82
N PHE A 143 7.32 5.40 16.43
CA PHE A 143 6.74 6.41 17.32
C PHE A 143 5.32 6.81 16.86
N PRO A 144 4.33 5.90 16.95
CA PRO A 144 2.99 6.13 16.38
C PRO A 144 2.25 7.32 16.97
N ASP A 145 2.52 7.65 18.24
CA ASP A 145 1.90 8.79 18.95
C ASP A 145 2.64 10.12 18.71
N MET A 146 3.76 10.11 17.98
CA MET A 146 4.52 11.33 17.69
C MET A 146 3.78 12.22 16.70
N ALA A 147 3.71 13.51 17.02
CA ALA A 147 3.17 14.50 16.10
C ALA A 147 3.96 14.52 14.78
N ARG A 148 3.26 14.45 13.64
CA ARG A 148 3.86 14.35 12.30
C ARG A 148 5.00 15.35 12.03
N PRO A 149 4.91 16.64 12.41
CA PRO A 149 6.00 17.59 12.17
C PRO A 149 7.31 17.29 12.92
N GLN A 150 7.28 16.40 13.93
CA GLN A 150 8.48 16.00 14.66
C GLN A 150 9.16 14.75 14.05
N LEU A 151 8.49 14.06 13.12
CA LEU A 151 9.03 12.84 12.50
C LEU A 151 10.33 13.11 11.73
N ASP A 152 10.52 14.31 11.18
CA ASP A 152 11.79 14.68 10.54
C ASP A 152 12.96 14.69 11.51
N LYS A 153 12.73 15.19 12.74
CA LYS A 153 13.76 15.18 13.79
C LYS A 153 14.04 13.77 14.27
N ALA A 154 12.99 12.97 14.42
CA ALA A 154 13.13 11.55 14.73
C ALA A 154 13.90 10.81 13.63
N ALA A 155 13.69 11.14 12.36
CA ALA A 155 14.35 10.50 11.24
C ALA A 155 15.85 10.71 11.25
N VAL A 156 16.34 11.88 11.67
CA VAL A 156 17.77 12.13 11.88
C VAL A 156 18.34 11.17 12.94
N ILE A 157 17.66 11.04 14.09
CA ILE A 157 18.10 10.18 15.19
C ILE A 157 18.08 8.70 14.78
N VAL A 158 16.98 8.25 14.16
CA VAL A 158 16.81 6.87 13.70
C VAL A 158 17.86 6.51 12.65
N ARG A 159 18.13 7.42 11.70
CA ARG A 159 19.15 7.20 10.66
C ARG A 159 20.55 7.07 11.25
N GLU A 160 20.93 7.92 12.21
CA GLU A 160 22.22 7.81 12.88
C GLU A 160 22.32 6.51 13.70
N TYR A 161 21.24 6.10 14.37
CA TYR A 161 21.18 4.82 15.07
C TYR A 161 21.35 3.64 14.10
N CYS A 162 20.62 3.64 12.99
CA CYS A 162 20.74 2.64 11.93
C CYS A 162 22.17 2.55 11.40
N LYS A 163 22.81 3.70 11.13
CA LYS A 163 24.21 3.76 10.67
C LYS A 163 25.18 3.17 11.69
N LYS A 164 25.03 3.52 12.97
CA LYS A 164 25.87 3.01 14.07
C LYS A 164 25.75 1.49 14.22
N HIS A 165 24.55 0.95 14.04
CA HIS A 165 24.24 -0.47 14.25
C HIS A 165 24.19 -1.28 12.94
N GLN A 166 24.62 -0.69 11.82
CA GLN A 166 24.63 -1.33 10.50
C GLN A 166 23.27 -1.89 10.06
N VAL A 167 22.18 -1.23 10.46
CA VAL A 167 20.81 -1.55 10.03
C VAL A 167 20.51 -0.76 8.75
N PRO A 168 20.15 -1.41 7.64
CA PRO A 168 19.74 -0.71 6.42
C PRO A 168 18.56 0.23 6.65
N TYR A 169 18.79 1.53 6.44
CA TYR A 169 17.76 2.57 6.45
C TYR A 169 17.46 2.98 5.01
N THR A 170 16.27 2.67 4.50
CA THR A 170 15.90 2.94 3.10
C THR A 170 15.19 4.28 2.97
N GLU A 171 15.80 5.21 2.24
CA GLU A 171 15.20 6.48 1.83
C GLU A 171 15.39 6.66 0.32
N THR A 172 14.34 7.02 -0.41
CA THR A 172 14.37 7.20 -1.87
C THR A 172 13.60 8.44 -2.30
N THR A 173 13.73 8.83 -3.55
CA THR A 173 12.76 9.78 -4.14
C THR A 173 11.41 9.09 -4.40
N LEU A 174 10.35 9.88 -4.60
CA LEU A 174 9.02 9.33 -4.92
C LEU A 174 9.02 8.54 -6.24
N LEU A 175 9.68 9.07 -7.27
CA LEU A 175 9.78 8.42 -8.58
C LEU A 175 10.53 7.09 -8.52
N GLU A 176 11.65 7.07 -7.80
CA GLU A 176 12.41 5.85 -7.56
C GLU A 176 11.57 4.80 -6.84
N SER A 177 10.81 5.22 -5.82
CA SER A 177 9.93 4.32 -5.08
C SER A 177 8.88 3.65 -5.97
N TYR A 178 8.23 4.41 -6.86
CA TYR A 178 7.31 3.84 -7.85
C TYR A 178 8.00 2.88 -8.81
N GLY A 179 9.22 3.21 -9.24
CA GLY A 179 10.04 2.29 -10.04
C GLY A 179 10.29 0.97 -9.33
N ILE A 180 10.58 1.01 -8.02
CA ILE A 180 10.73 -0.21 -7.21
C ILE A 180 9.41 -0.99 -7.12
N ILE A 181 8.27 -0.31 -6.93
CA ILE A 181 6.95 -0.96 -6.87
C ILE A 181 6.65 -1.70 -8.16
N VAL A 182 6.82 -1.04 -9.32
CA VAL A 182 6.55 -1.64 -10.63
C VAL A 182 7.45 -2.85 -10.87
N ARG A 183 8.75 -2.76 -10.56
CA ARG A 183 9.68 -3.90 -10.67
C ARG A 183 9.26 -5.05 -9.77
N TYR A 184 8.99 -4.77 -8.50
CA TYR A 184 8.57 -5.79 -7.53
C TYR A 184 7.28 -6.51 -7.97
N LEU A 185 6.28 -5.77 -8.45
CA LEU A 185 5.03 -6.36 -8.93
C LEU A 185 5.24 -7.22 -10.19
N ASN A 186 6.16 -6.81 -11.09
CA ASN A 186 6.52 -7.63 -12.24
C ASN A 186 7.17 -8.94 -11.77
N ASP A 187 8.10 -8.87 -10.82
CA ASP A 187 8.81 -10.03 -10.30
C ASP A 187 7.86 -11.02 -9.60
N VAL A 188 6.94 -10.52 -8.78
CA VAL A 188 5.92 -11.35 -8.11
C VAL A 188 4.94 -11.93 -9.12
N GLY A 189 4.50 -11.15 -10.11
CA GLY A 189 3.61 -11.63 -11.17
C GLY A 189 4.24 -12.75 -12.01
N LEU A 190 5.52 -12.62 -12.33
CA LEU A 190 6.30 -13.67 -13.00
C LEU A 190 6.47 -14.90 -12.09
N ALA A 191 6.76 -14.71 -10.80
CA ALA A 191 6.87 -15.82 -9.85
C ALA A 191 5.55 -16.59 -9.69
N ALA A 192 4.41 -15.88 -9.62
CA ALA A 192 3.09 -16.50 -9.57
C ALA A 192 2.75 -17.26 -10.87
N GLY A 193 3.13 -16.73 -12.03
CA GLY A 193 2.95 -17.39 -13.33
C GLY A 193 3.78 -18.67 -13.47
N ARG A 194 4.99 -18.71 -12.90
CA ARG A 194 5.86 -19.90 -12.92
C ARG A 194 5.31 -21.08 -12.09
N HIS A 195 4.40 -20.83 -11.15
CA HIS A 195 3.75 -21.90 -10.38
C HIS A 195 2.55 -22.54 -11.10
N PHE A 196 2.11 -22.00 -12.24
CA PHE A 196 1.09 -22.63 -13.08
C PHE A 196 1.76 -23.56 -14.10
N GLU A 197 2.27 -24.70 -13.63
CA GLU A 197 2.61 -25.79 -14.54
C GLU A 197 1.32 -26.40 -15.08
N CYS A 198 1.06 -26.21 -16.39
CA CYS A 198 -0.06 -26.86 -17.06
C CYS A 198 0.11 -28.38 -16.94
N PRO A 199 -0.80 -29.12 -16.27
CA PRO A 199 -0.65 -30.56 -16.06
C PRO A 199 -0.49 -31.35 -17.36
N MET A 200 -1.07 -30.86 -18.46
CA MET A 200 -0.95 -31.49 -19.78
C MET A 200 0.43 -31.33 -20.42
N ALA A 201 1.19 -30.28 -20.11
CA ALA A 201 2.53 -30.07 -20.66
C ALA A 201 3.59 -30.96 -19.97
N THR A 202 3.32 -31.39 -18.73
CA THR A 202 4.20 -32.28 -17.97
C THR A 202 4.07 -33.75 -18.42
N VAL A 203 2.93 -34.13 -19.01
CA VAL A 203 2.65 -35.49 -19.50
C VAL A 203 3.35 -35.78 -20.83
N THR A 204 3.47 -34.80 -21.72
CA THR A 204 4.12 -34.98 -23.04
C THR A 204 5.64 -34.88 -22.99
N ARG A 205 6.24 -34.42 -21.88
CA ARG A 205 7.70 -34.35 -21.68
C ARG A 205 8.33 -35.68 -21.21
N ARG A 206 7.55 -36.75 -21.06
CA ARG A 206 7.98 -38.07 -20.58
C ARG A 206 8.07 -39.16 -21.67
N TYR A 207 8.00 -38.79 -22.95
CA TYR A 207 8.24 -39.69 -24.07
C TYR A 207 9.26 -39.10 -25.05
#